data_AF-A0A0C1NRB9-F1
#
_entry.id   AF-A0A0C1NRB9-F1
#
_cell.length_a   1.000
_cell.length_b   1.000
_cell.length_c   1.000
_cell.angle_alpha   90.00
_cell.angle_beta   90.00
_cell.angle_gamma   90.00
#
_symmetry.space_group_name_H-M   'P 1'
#
loop_
_entity.id
_entity.type
_entity.pdbx_description
1 polymer ?
#
loop_
_entity_poly.entity_id
_entity_poly.type
_entity_poly.pdbx_seq_one_letter_code
_entity_poly.pdbx_strand_id
1 'polypeptide(L)'
;MSYKSETIAAILPRINTTYFLPAMQREFIWTEEQVCALFDSVMRRYPISSFLFWQVPTEARDDVEAYEFLHSVNKSRNRAHLARL
;
A
#
# COMPACT_ATOMS: atom_id res chain seq x y z
N MET A 1 -16.41 -4.70 10.93
CA MET A 1 -15.58 -4.13 9.87
C MET A 1 -16.44 -3.15 9.09
N SER A 2 -16.02 -1.89 8.95
CA SER A 2 -16.75 -0.89 8.16
C SER A 2 -16.20 -0.89 6.73
N TYR A 3 -17.07 -1.01 5.73
CA TYR A 3 -16.69 -0.85 4.34
C TYR A 3 -16.79 0.62 3.97
N LYS A 4 -15.70 1.19 3.45
CA LYS A 4 -15.66 2.55 2.93
C LYS A 4 -15.32 2.52 1.44
N SER A 5 -16.18 3.13 0.62
CA SER A 5 -15.90 3.34 -0.79
C SER A 5 -15.07 4.61 -0.96
N GLU A 6 -13.90 4.47 -1.58
CA GLU A 6 -13.01 5.58 -1.93
C GLU A 6 -12.33 5.29 -3.27
N THR A 7 -11.83 6.33 -3.94
CA THR A 7 -11.06 6.18 -5.17
C THR A 7 -9.57 5.97 -4.86
N ILE A 8 -8.86 5.27 -5.75
CA ILE A 8 -7.39 5.15 -5.65
C ILE A 8 -6.76 6.55 -5.60
N ALA A 9 -7.23 7.47 -6.44
CA ALA A 9 -6.72 8.85 -6.50
C ALA A 9 -6.85 9.59 -5.15
N ALA A 10 -7.93 9.36 -4.39
CA ALA A 10 -8.09 9.95 -3.07
C ALA A 10 -7.18 9.31 -2.01
N ILE A 11 -6.73 8.07 -2.21
CA ILE A 11 -5.85 7.34 -1.29
C ILE A 11 -4.38 7.69 -1.52
N LEU A 12 -3.96 7.95 -2.76
CA LEU A 12 -2.57 8.21 -3.12
C LEU A 12 -1.87 9.27 -2.23
N PRO A 13 -2.47 10.44 -1.91
CA PRO A 13 -1.81 11.44 -1.06
C PRO A 13 -1.64 11.01 0.41
N ARG A 14 -2.35 9.95 0.83
CA ARG A 14 -2.32 9.41 2.21
C ARG A 14 -1.27 8.31 2.39
N ILE A 15 -0.65 7.85 1.30
CA ILE A 15 0.45 6.89 1.37
C ILE A 15 1.66 7.57 2.05
N ASN A 16 2.31 6.86 2.97
CA ASN A 16 3.42 7.34 3.81
C ASN A 16 3.08 8.51 4.75
N THR A 17 1.80 8.86 4.89
CA THR A 17 1.34 9.86 5.88
C THR A 17 0.30 9.27 6.82
N THR A 18 -0.69 8.56 6.28
CA THR A 18 -1.73 7.85 7.05
C THR A 18 -1.65 6.35 6.85
N TYR A 19 -1.24 5.90 5.66
CA TYR A 19 -1.17 4.50 5.29
C TYR A 19 0.27 4.05 5.07
N PHE A 20 0.63 2.98 5.74
CA PHE A 20 1.96 2.35 5.71
C PHE A 20 1.80 0.85 5.44
N LEU A 21 2.88 0.21 4.99
CA LEU A 21 2.91 -1.23 4.81
C LEU A 21 3.15 -1.91 6.16
N PRO A 22 2.36 -2.91 6.56
CA PRO A 22 2.64 -3.63 7.81
C PRO A 22 3.95 -4.42 7.67
N ALA A 23 4.69 -4.61 8.77
CA ALA A 23 5.97 -5.32 8.71
C ALA A 23 5.86 -6.77 8.19
N MET A 24 4.71 -7.41 8.39
CA MET A 24 4.40 -8.74 7.86
C MET A 24 4.13 -8.79 6.35
N GLN A 25 4.12 -7.66 5.65
CA GLN A 25 3.82 -7.63 4.23
C GLN A 25 4.89 -8.40 3.45
N ARG A 26 4.45 -9.44 2.73
CA ARG A 26 5.34 -10.22 1.86
C ARG A 26 5.99 -9.34 0.80
N GLU A 27 7.15 -9.78 0.34
CA GLU A 27 7.84 -9.13 -0.77
C GLU A 27 6.94 -9.01 -2.01
N PHE A 28 7.14 -7.94 -2.76
CA PHE A 28 6.42 -7.69 -3.99
C PHE A 28 6.93 -8.65 -5.08
N ILE A 29 6.04 -9.53 -5.55
CA ILE A 29 6.38 -10.58 -6.53
C ILE A 29 5.74 -10.39 -7.91
N TRP A 30 5.06 -9.26 -8.14
CA TRP A 30 4.39 -9.06 -9.43
C TRP A 30 5.40 -8.72 -10.51
N THR A 31 5.24 -9.32 -11.68
CA THR A 31 5.98 -8.97 -12.89
C THR A 31 5.41 -7.69 -13.53
N GLU A 32 6.18 -7.07 -14.42
CA GLU A 32 5.75 -5.88 -15.15
C GLU A 32 4.46 -6.13 -15.95
N GLU A 33 4.31 -7.32 -16.53
CA GLU A 33 3.10 -7.71 -17.28
C GLU A 33 1.87 -7.79 -16.39
N GLN A 34 2.00 -8.31 -15.16
CA GLN A 34 0.91 -8.37 -14.20
C GLN A 34 0.47 -6.97 -13.75
N VAL A 35 1.43 -6.06 -13.57
CA VAL A 35 1.15 -4.65 -13.29
C VAL A 35 0.39 -4.01 -14.45
N CYS A 36 0.85 -4.20 -15.69
CA CYS A 36 0.16 -3.70 -16.89
C CYS A 36 -1.27 -4.25 -17.02
N ALA A 37 -1.49 -5.53 -16.73
CA ALA A 37 -2.82 -6.16 -16.78
C ALA A 37 -3.79 -5.56 -15.75
N LEU A 38 -3.29 -5.16 -14.56
CA LEU A 38 -4.10 -4.42 -13.59
C LEU A 38 -4.51 -3.05 -14.15
N PHE A 39 -3.57 -2.31 -14.75
CA PHE A 39 -3.89 -1.02 -15.36
C PHE A 39 -4.92 -1.14 -16.50
N ASP A 40 -4.79 -2.14 -17.37
CA ASP A 40 -5.79 -2.43 -18.42
C ASP A 40 -7.18 -2.71 -17.81
N SER A 41 -7.23 -3.49 -16.73
CA SER A 41 -8.48 -3.78 -16.01
C SER A 41 -9.12 -2.51 -15.43
N VAL A 42 -8.31 -1.63 -14.84
CA VAL A 42 -8.78 -0.34 -14.31
C VAL A 42 -9.31 0.56 -15.43
N MET A 43 -8.60 0.65 -16.57
CA MET A 43 -9.04 1.45 -17.73
C MET A 43 -10.36 0.94 -18.31
N ARG A 44 -10.56 -0.38 -18.31
CA ARG A 44 -11.81 -1.05 -18.73
C ARG A 44 -12.94 -0.98 -17.69
N ARG A 45 -12.69 -0.35 -16.54
CA ARG A 45 -13.64 -0.23 -15.41
C ARG A 45 -14.06 -1.58 -14.83
N TYR A 46 -13.21 -2.60 -14.92
CA TYR A 46 -13.45 -3.83 -14.19
C TYR A 46 -13.33 -3.59 -12.68
N PRO A 47 -14.17 -4.24 -11.86
CA PRO A 47 -14.09 -4.11 -10.42
C PRO A 47 -12.76 -4.66 -9.93
N ILE A 48 -12.04 -3.85 -9.16
CA ILE A 48 -10.94 -4.32 -8.35
C ILE A 48 -11.48 -4.77 -6.99
N SER A 49 -10.78 -5.69 -6.34
CA SER A 49 -11.11 -6.14 -4.99
C SER A 49 -10.99 -5.00 -3.96
N SER A 50 -11.29 -5.30 -2.71
CA SER A 50 -11.15 -4.34 -1.60
C SER A 50 -9.73 -4.35 -1.02
N PHE A 51 -9.31 -3.20 -0.49
CA PHE A 51 -8.11 -3.10 0.35
C PHE A 51 -8.49 -3.27 1.83
N LEU A 52 -7.63 -3.96 2.58
CA LEU A 52 -7.76 -4.08 4.03
C LEU A 52 -6.88 -3.04 4.72
N PHE A 53 -7.48 -2.27 5.62
CA PHE A 53 -6.77 -1.29 6.43
C PHE A 53 -6.86 -1.65 7.91
N TRP A 54 -5.72 -1.65 8.58
CA TRP A 54 -5.65 -1.80 10.02
C TRP A 54 -5.67 -0.42 10.66
N GLN A 55 -6.64 -0.16 11.55
CA GLN A 55 -6.66 1.05 12.37
C GLN A 55 -5.88 0.79 13.67
N VAL A 56 -4.70 1.40 13.80
CA VAL A 56 -3.85 1.25 14.99
C VAL A 56 -4.25 2.31 16.02
N PRO A 57 -4.68 1.93 17.24
CA PRO A 57 -4.92 2.86 18.33
C PRO A 57 -3.66 3.66 18.67
N THR A 58 -3.79 4.90 19.14
CA THR A 58 -2.64 5.78 19.42
C THR A 58 -1.68 5.17 20.44
N GLU A 59 -2.22 4.50 21.46
CA GLU A 59 -1.50 3.82 22.52
C GLU A 59 -0.64 2.62 22.06
N ALA A 60 -0.92 2.07 20.87
CA ALA A 60 -0.22 0.89 20.34
C ALA A 60 0.70 1.22 19.15
N ARG A 61 0.86 2.51 18.80
CA ARG A 61 1.64 2.91 17.62
C ARG A 61 3.11 2.58 17.74
N ASP A 62 3.68 2.75 18.93
CA ASP A 62 5.10 2.49 19.20
C ASP A 62 5.44 0.98 19.13
N ASP A 63 4.44 0.11 19.28
CA ASP A 63 4.59 -1.34 19.26
C ASP A 63 4.40 -1.96 17.87
N VAL A 64 3.96 -1.17 16.88
CA VAL A 64 3.67 -1.68 15.53
C VAL A 64 4.81 -1.30 14.58
N GLU A 65 5.49 -2.31 14.06
CA GLU A 65 6.42 -2.12 12.96
C GLU A 65 5.67 -1.97 11.63
N ALA A 66 5.97 -0.88 10.93
CA ALA A 66 5.48 -0.62 9.58
C ALA A 66 6.61 -0.09 8.69
N TYR A 67 6.40 -0.14 7.39
CA TYR A 67 7.32 0.32 6.37
C TYR A 67 6.67 1.41 5.52
N GLU A 68 7.49 2.37 5.09
CA GLU A 68 7.12 3.30 4.04
C GLU A 68 7.08 2.59 2.69
N PHE A 69 6.08 2.94 1.89
CA PHE A 69 6.09 2.67 0.46
C PHE A 69 7.28 3.36 -0.21
N LEU A 70 7.86 2.72 -1.21
CA LEU A 70 9.00 3.27 -1.94
C LEU A 70 8.60 4.53 -2.72
N HIS A 71 9.26 5.66 -2.45
CA HIS A 71 9.08 6.90 -3.21
C HIS A 71 9.72 6.86 -4.61
N SER A 72 10.79 6.07 -4.77
CA SER A 72 11.46 5.85 -6.06
C SER A 72 12.02 4.43 -6.11
N VAL A 73 11.73 3.71 -7.18
CA VAL A 73 12.27 2.36 -7.41
C VAL A 73 13.65 2.50 -8.06
N ASN A 74 14.67 1.86 -7.47
CA ASN A 74 16.01 1.78 -8.05
C ASN A 74 16.39 0.31 -8.22
N LYS A 75 16.70 -0.09 -9.46
CA LYS A 75 17.00 -1.48 -9.84
C LYS A 75 18.09 -2.16 -8.99
N SER A 76 19.02 -1.41 -8.39
CA SER A 76 20.09 -1.97 -7.57
C SER A 76 19.83 -1.92 -6.05
N ARG A 77 18.76 -1.24 -5.59
CA ARG A 77 18.54 -1.03 -4.15
C ARG A 77 17.07 -0.72 -3.83
N ASN A 78 16.22 -1.75 -3.88
CA ASN A 78 14.82 -1.67 -3.43
C ASN A 78 14.72 -2.15 -1.98
N ARG A 79 14.90 -1.27 -1.01
CA ARG A 79 14.62 -1.56 0.41
C ARG A 79 13.59 -0.57 0.92
N ALA A 80 12.48 -1.08 1.44
CA ALA A 80 11.51 -0.27 2.17
C ALA A 80 12.16 0.23 3.47
N HIS A 81 11.90 1.48 3.84
CA HIS A 81 12.40 2.07 5.07
C HIS A 81 11.40 1.82 6.20
N LEU A 82 11.88 1.55 7.41
CA LEU A 82 11.01 1.47 8.59
C LEU A 82 10.30 2.82 8.76
N ALA A 83 8.97 2.78 8.76
CA ALA A 83 8.14 3.93 9.08
C ALA A 83 8.14 4.16 10.59
N ARG A 84 8.12 5.42 11.00
CA ARG A 84 7.76 5.80 12.37
C ARG A 84 6.27 6.16 12.36
N LEU A 85 5.45 5.38 13.06
CA LEU A 85 3.99 5.53 13.13
C LEU A 85 3.52 6.67 14.06
#